data_AF-A0A1Q6T3U1-F1
#
_entry.id   AF-A0A1Q6T3U1-F1
#
_cell.length_a   1.000
_cell.length_b   1.000
_cell.length_c   1.000
_cell.angle_alpha   90.00
_cell.angle_beta   90.00
_cell.angle_gamma   90.00
#
_symmetry.space_group_name_H-M   'P 1'
#
loop_
_entity.id
_entity.type
_entity.pdbx_description
1 polymer ?
#
loop_
_entity_poly.entity_id
_entity_poly.type
_entity_poly.pdbx_seq_one_letter_code
_entity_poly.pdbx_strand_id
1 'polypeptide(L)'
;MTNPYFVDITTEKSPFECYQKIKTAAENDSSAITPELCLDILQSTNYPPVISAMVKRAAFAIEGDTRRYLNFRRVLLGAVAQRESSEETRRVVCAMTERYHDKAAYERALHSEAGKFLLQGYRCQYGLNLQGSAAQMNLRYHDFSGYDKLVFDGNVRQIDLGHARNLPKRLDLSSAEKAEAISLNCADLSGVEKLELPRGIKKADFSRVRNMPDAAFDLQKYERLREAGFAALDFAGKPLLKLPGQIEKVDLRGAKNLSRRTDLRACSRLKEVNAEGIAGEAEFLLPDESQAQVRRRGRSVRRVMQPLPSWAAYYRGRAA
;
A
#
# COMPACT_ATOMS: atom_id res chain seq x y z
N MET A 1 -40.97 21.46 -10.54
CA MET A 1 -39.73 22.23 -10.81
C MET A 1 -38.57 21.25 -10.92
N THR A 2 -37.71 21.52 -11.89
CA THR A 2 -36.77 20.62 -12.56
C THR A 2 -35.54 20.24 -11.74
N ASN A 3 -35.51 18.96 -11.36
CA ASN A 3 -34.38 18.01 -11.32
C ASN A 3 -33.17 18.29 -10.39
N PRO A 4 -32.41 17.25 -10.03
CA PRO A 4 -32.29 16.75 -8.67
C PRO A 4 -30.87 16.99 -8.14
N TYR A 5 -30.70 17.07 -6.83
CA TYR A 5 -29.37 17.26 -6.23
C TYR A 5 -28.48 16.04 -6.49
N PHE A 6 -27.68 16.14 -7.56
CA PHE A 6 -26.67 15.21 -8.03
C PHE A 6 -25.56 15.02 -6.98
N VAL A 7 -25.15 13.77 -6.76
CA VAL A 7 -23.96 13.42 -5.99
C VAL A 7 -22.91 13.04 -7.01
N ASP A 8 -22.09 14.02 -7.36
CA ASP A 8 -20.97 13.80 -8.27
C ASP A 8 -19.83 13.11 -7.51
N ILE A 9 -19.53 11.85 -7.88
CA ILE A 9 -18.41 11.08 -7.34
C ILE A 9 -17.21 11.14 -8.29
N THR A 10 -17.23 11.98 -9.35
CA THR A 10 -16.15 12.00 -10.36
C THR A 10 -14.88 12.70 -9.89
N THR A 11 -14.94 13.49 -8.81
CA THR A 11 -13.73 14.01 -8.14
C THR A 11 -13.25 13.02 -7.09
N GLU A 12 -12.21 12.27 -7.45
CA GLU A 12 -11.46 11.38 -6.56
C GLU A 12 -10.94 12.19 -5.35
N LYS A 13 -11.56 12.03 -4.18
CA LYS A 13 -11.11 12.66 -2.93
C LYS A 13 -10.67 11.59 -1.93
N SER A 14 -9.55 11.85 -1.26
CA SER A 14 -8.90 10.89 -0.36
C SER A 14 -9.80 10.53 0.83
N PRO A 15 -10.02 9.23 1.13
CA PRO A 15 -10.71 8.81 2.35
C PRO A 15 -10.03 9.32 3.64
N PHE A 16 -8.72 9.57 3.60
CA PHE A 16 -7.96 10.12 4.71
C PHE A 16 -8.34 11.58 4.99
N GLU A 17 -8.49 12.40 3.93
CA GLU A 17 -8.96 13.79 4.09
C GLU A 17 -10.39 13.82 4.64
N CYS A 18 -11.25 12.91 4.18
CA CYS A 18 -12.61 12.78 4.72
C CYS A 18 -12.59 12.39 6.21
N TYR A 19 -11.72 11.45 6.59
CA TYR A 19 -11.54 11.06 7.99
C TYR A 19 -11.02 12.22 8.85
N GLN A 20 -10.02 12.96 8.36
CA GLN A 20 -9.49 14.17 9.01
C GLN A 20 -10.60 15.21 9.18
N LYS A 21 -11.40 15.49 8.14
CA LYS A 21 -12.54 16.42 8.24
C LYS A 21 -13.53 16.01 9.33
N ILE A 22 -13.91 14.72 9.40
CA ILE A 22 -14.79 14.20 10.46
C ILE A 22 -14.16 14.37 11.84
N LYS A 23 -12.86 14.05 11.96
CA LYS A 23 -12.13 14.10 13.22
C LYS A 23 -11.97 15.53 13.72
N THR A 24 -11.51 16.45 12.87
CA THR A 24 -11.36 17.88 13.19
C THR A 24 -12.70 18.52 13.53
N ALA A 25 -13.78 18.18 12.81
CA ALA A 25 -15.11 18.63 13.18
C ALA A 25 -15.49 18.14 14.59
N ALA A 26 -15.26 16.86 14.89
CA ALA A 26 -15.61 16.27 16.18
C ALA A 26 -14.74 16.75 17.37
N GLU A 27 -13.50 17.19 17.13
CA GLU A 27 -12.58 17.69 18.16
C GLU A 27 -12.85 19.15 18.57
N ASN A 28 -13.42 19.95 17.66
CA ASN A 28 -13.64 21.38 17.90
C ASN A 28 -15.05 21.68 18.45
N ASP A 29 -16.10 21.03 17.94
CA ASP A 29 -17.48 21.14 18.45
C ASP A 29 -18.38 20.06 17.80
N SER A 30 -19.21 19.37 18.58
CA SER A 30 -20.25 18.45 18.07
C SER A 30 -21.19 19.11 17.06
N SER A 31 -21.35 20.45 17.12
CA SER A 31 -22.12 21.24 16.16
C SER A 31 -21.47 21.32 14.76
N ALA A 32 -20.16 21.05 14.64
CA ALA A 32 -19.42 21.09 13.39
C ALA A 32 -19.70 19.88 12.48
N ILE A 33 -20.33 18.82 13.00
CA ILE A 33 -20.90 17.77 12.17
C ILE A 33 -22.23 18.28 11.63
N THR A 34 -22.26 18.60 10.33
CA THR A 34 -23.44 19.09 9.60
C THR A 34 -23.87 18.14 8.49
N PRO A 35 -25.14 18.20 8.02
CA PRO A 35 -25.59 17.43 6.87
C PRO A 35 -24.77 17.69 5.61
N GLU A 36 -24.32 18.94 5.40
CA GLU A 36 -23.51 19.35 4.24
C GLU A 36 -22.12 18.70 4.28
N LEU A 37 -21.50 18.64 5.46
CA LEU A 37 -20.23 17.92 5.64
C LEU A 37 -20.41 16.42 5.37
N CYS A 38 -21.46 15.81 5.94
CA CYS A 38 -21.78 14.41 5.68
C CYS A 38 -22.07 14.14 4.19
N LEU A 39 -22.72 15.09 3.51
CA LEU A 39 -22.97 15.00 2.08
C LEU A 39 -21.68 15.12 1.26
N ASP A 40 -20.78 16.06 1.59
CA ASP A 40 -19.45 16.17 0.97
C ASP A 40 -18.68 14.86 1.15
N ILE A 41 -18.72 14.25 2.34
CA ILE A 41 -18.07 12.95 2.61
C ILE A 41 -18.70 11.84 1.76
N LEU A 42 -20.03 11.73 1.71
CA LEU A 42 -20.71 10.72 0.89
C LEU A 42 -20.47 10.92 -0.61
N GLN A 43 -20.30 12.17 -1.06
CA GLN A 43 -19.89 12.51 -2.42
C GLN A 43 -18.41 12.20 -2.68
N SER A 44 -17.58 12.26 -1.64
CA SER A 44 -16.12 12.12 -1.74
C SER A 44 -15.63 10.68 -1.59
N THR A 45 -16.36 9.82 -0.86
CA THR A 45 -15.90 8.46 -0.58
C THR A 45 -17.04 7.46 -0.38
N ASN A 46 -16.73 6.19 -0.67
CA ASN A 46 -17.54 5.01 -0.34
C ASN A 46 -16.83 4.09 0.67
N TYR A 47 -15.71 4.51 1.28
CA TYR A 47 -14.91 3.65 2.15
C TYR A 47 -15.68 3.32 3.46
N PRO A 48 -15.97 2.04 3.75
CA PRO A 48 -16.91 1.68 4.83
C PRO A 48 -16.54 2.22 6.21
N PRO A 49 -15.25 2.25 6.63
CA PRO A 49 -14.87 2.82 7.91
C PRO A 49 -15.11 4.33 8.02
N VAL A 50 -14.91 5.10 6.94
CA VAL A 50 -15.18 6.54 6.94
C VAL A 50 -16.67 6.81 6.98
N ILE A 51 -17.47 6.03 6.23
CA ILE A 51 -18.93 6.12 6.28
C ILE A 51 -19.45 5.71 7.67
N SER A 52 -18.91 4.66 8.27
CA SER A 52 -19.24 4.26 9.65
C SER A 52 -18.91 5.35 10.66
N ALA A 53 -17.71 5.95 10.58
CA ALA A 53 -17.31 7.05 11.44
C ALA A 53 -18.22 8.27 11.27
N MET A 54 -18.54 8.66 10.03
CA MET A 54 -19.46 9.74 9.70
C MET A 54 -20.85 9.47 10.27
N VAL A 55 -21.41 8.28 10.06
CA VAL A 55 -22.73 7.88 10.56
C VAL A 55 -22.79 7.91 12.08
N LYS A 56 -21.76 7.40 12.78
CA LYS A 56 -21.70 7.45 14.24
C LYS A 56 -21.67 8.89 14.76
N ARG A 57 -20.90 9.77 14.11
CA ARG A 57 -20.83 11.19 14.48
C ARG A 57 -22.12 11.95 14.17
N ALA A 58 -22.76 11.66 13.03
CA ALA A 58 -24.07 12.21 12.70
C ALA A 58 -25.14 11.75 13.71
N ALA A 59 -25.14 10.46 14.10
CA ALA A 59 -26.06 9.93 15.09
C ALA A 59 -25.91 10.63 16.45
N PHE A 60 -24.66 10.86 16.90
CA PHE A 60 -24.38 11.64 18.10
C PHE A 60 -24.87 13.09 17.99
N ALA A 61 -24.60 13.75 16.86
CA ALA A 61 -25.03 15.14 16.65
C ALA A 61 -26.57 15.31 16.64
N ILE A 62 -27.31 14.28 16.21
CA ILE A 62 -28.79 14.29 16.12
C ILE A 62 -29.46 14.01 17.46
N GLU A 63 -28.78 13.45 18.45
CA GLU A 63 -29.39 12.83 19.63
C GLU A 63 -30.47 13.69 20.31
N GLY A 64 -31.71 13.18 20.32
CA GLY A 64 -32.86 13.84 20.94
C GLY A 64 -33.55 14.94 20.11
N ASP A 65 -33.04 15.27 18.91
CA ASP A 65 -33.55 16.34 18.07
C ASP A 65 -34.14 15.81 16.74
N THR A 66 -35.47 15.77 16.69
CA THR A 66 -36.22 15.32 15.51
C THR A 66 -36.02 16.25 14.30
N ARG A 67 -35.89 17.56 14.53
CA ARG A 67 -35.67 18.52 13.44
C ARG A 67 -34.28 18.33 12.84
N ARG A 68 -33.29 18.06 13.68
CA ARG A 68 -31.94 17.72 13.23
C ARG A 68 -31.92 16.38 12.50
N TYR A 69 -32.65 15.37 12.96
CA TYR A 69 -32.80 14.12 12.23
C TYR A 69 -33.29 14.34 10.78
N LEU A 70 -34.32 15.16 10.57
CA LEU A 70 -34.84 15.44 9.21
C LEU A 70 -33.76 16.04 8.29
N ASN A 71 -32.88 16.89 8.82
CA ASN A 71 -31.77 17.47 8.05
C ASN A 71 -30.72 16.42 7.67
N PHE A 72 -30.44 15.45 8.54
CA PHE A 72 -29.47 14.37 8.30
C PHE A 72 -30.05 13.13 7.62
N ARG A 73 -31.37 13.02 7.55
CA ARG A 73 -32.10 11.85 7.05
C ARG A 73 -31.56 11.38 5.70
N ARG A 74 -31.30 12.31 4.78
CA ARG A 74 -30.79 12.02 3.45
C ARG A 74 -29.40 11.37 3.46
N VAL A 75 -28.49 11.87 4.30
CA VAL A 75 -27.11 11.33 4.38
C VAL A 75 -27.07 9.99 5.12
N LEU A 76 -27.92 9.79 6.14
CA LEU A 76 -28.03 8.51 6.84
C LEU A 76 -28.56 7.40 5.93
N LEU A 77 -29.62 7.67 5.17
CA LEU A 77 -30.16 6.71 4.20
C LEU A 77 -29.19 6.50 3.03
N GLY A 78 -28.49 7.55 2.58
CA GLY A 78 -27.45 7.47 1.56
C GLY A 78 -26.25 6.62 1.96
N ALA A 79 -25.95 6.51 3.26
CA ALA A 79 -24.86 5.68 3.79
C ALA A 79 -25.11 4.17 3.67
N VAL A 80 -26.38 3.74 3.57
CA VAL A 80 -26.78 2.32 3.50
C VAL A 80 -27.37 1.92 2.14
N ALA A 81 -27.75 2.89 1.30
CA ALA A 81 -28.34 2.64 0.00
C ALA A 81 -27.29 2.14 -1.01
N GLN A 82 -27.34 0.85 -1.38
CA GLN A 82 -26.47 0.21 -2.39
C GLN A 82 -24.95 0.44 -2.14
N ARG A 83 -24.55 0.73 -0.89
CA ARG A 83 -23.15 0.83 -0.47
C ARG A 83 -22.74 -0.44 0.25
N GLU A 84 -21.48 -0.83 0.07
CA GLU A 84 -20.84 -1.81 0.95
C GLU A 84 -20.69 -1.15 2.33
N SER A 85 -21.66 -1.40 3.19
CA SER A 85 -21.74 -0.82 4.52
C SER A 85 -21.50 -1.92 5.55
N SER A 86 -20.66 -1.66 6.55
CA SER A 86 -20.47 -2.61 7.65
C SER A 86 -21.80 -2.92 8.31
N GLU A 87 -21.94 -4.13 8.86
CA GLU A 87 -23.14 -4.53 9.59
C GLU A 87 -23.45 -3.55 10.73
N GLU A 88 -22.40 -3.02 11.36
CA GLU A 88 -22.50 -1.95 12.36
C GLU A 88 -23.12 -0.66 11.81
N THR A 89 -22.70 -0.20 10.62
CA THR A 89 -23.27 1.00 9.99
C THR A 89 -24.77 0.82 9.72
N ARG A 90 -25.16 -0.35 9.20
CA ARG A 90 -26.57 -0.69 8.98
C ARG A 90 -27.36 -0.69 10.28
N ARG A 91 -26.83 -1.32 11.33
CA ARG A 91 -27.46 -1.35 12.66
C ARG A 91 -27.69 0.06 13.20
N VAL A 92 -26.70 0.95 13.11
CA VAL A 92 -26.82 2.34 13.59
C VAL A 92 -27.86 3.12 12.80
N VAL A 93 -27.84 3.05 11.45
CA VAL A 93 -28.84 3.76 10.63
C VAL A 93 -30.24 3.21 10.85
N CYS A 94 -30.39 1.88 10.94
CA CYS A 94 -31.67 1.23 11.27
C CYS A 94 -32.22 1.75 12.60
N ALA A 95 -31.43 1.69 13.68
CA ALA A 95 -31.84 2.14 15.00
C ALA A 95 -32.23 3.63 15.01
N MET A 96 -31.50 4.48 14.27
CA MET A 96 -31.87 5.89 14.11
C MET A 96 -33.21 6.04 13.38
N THR A 97 -33.42 5.33 12.27
CA THR A 97 -34.69 5.42 11.53
C THR A 97 -35.88 4.89 12.32
N GLU A 98 -35.69 3.88 13.17
CA GLU A 98 -36.73 3.39 14.08
C GLU A 98 -37.08 4.42 15.16
N ARG A 99 -36.05 5.02 15.79
CA ARG A 99 -36.22 6.04 16.83
C ARG A 99 -37.01 7.26 16.37
N TYR A 100 -36.91 7.63 15.09
CA TYR A 100 -37.59 8.77 14.49
C TYR A 100 -38.72 8.37 13.52
N HIS A 101 -39.27 7.15 13.66
CA HIS A 101 -40.45 6.66 12.93
C HIS A 101 -40.33 6.65 11.37
N ASP A 102 -39.13 6.43 10.84
CA ASP A 102 -38.80 6.43 9.41
C ASP A 102 -38.25 5.08 8.89
N LYS A 103 -38.53 3.98 9.61
CA LYS A 103 -38.08 2.62 9.24
C LYS A 103 -38.42 2.24 7.79
N ALA A 104 -39.60 2.63 7.32
CA ALA A 104 -40.02 2.35 5.95
C ALA A 104 -39.08 2.97 4.89
N ALA A 105 -38.45 4.11 5.19
CA ALA A 105 -37.47 4.71 4.28
C ALA A 105 -36.11 4.01 4.32
N TYR A 106 -35.72 3.46 5.47
CA TYR A 106 -34.55 2.60 5.59
C TYR A 106 -34.69 1.32 4.76
N GLU A 107 -35.82 0.61 4.89
CA GLU A 107 -36.10 -0.59 4.09
C GLU A 107 -36.10 -0.27 2.59
N ARG A 108 -36.69 0.85 2.18
CA ARG A 108 -36.60 1.33 0.80
C ARG A 108 -35.15 1.64 0.40
N ALA A 109 -34.35 2.26 1.25
CA ALA A 109 -32.96 2.57 0.94
C ALA A 109 -32.12 1.30 0.74
N LEU A 110 -32.31 0.28 1.59
CA LEU A 110 -31.63 -1.02 1.47
C LEU A 110 -31.99 -1.77 0.19
N HIS A 111 -33.28 -1.76 -0.19
CA HIS A 111 -33.81 -2.60 -1.26
C HIS A 111 -34.02 -1.89 -2.60
N SER A 112 -33.89 -0.55 -2.64
CA SER A 112 -34.14 0.16 -3.90
C SER A 112 -32.96 0.03 -4.87
N GLU A 113 -33.31 -0.24 -6.13
CA GLU A 113 -32.54 0.23 -7.28
C GLU A 113 -32.65 1.76 -7.47
N ALA A 114 -33.30 2.51 -6.58
CA ALA A 114 -33.35 3.97 -6.66
C ALA A 114 -32.04 4.62 -6.19
N GLY A 115 -31.18 3.89 -5.46
CA GLY A 115 -29.75 4.25 -5.34
C GLY A 115 -29.07 4.32 -6.71
N LYS A 116 -29.50 3.47 -7.65
CA LYS A 116 -29.12 3.49 -9.07
C LYS A 116 -29.66 4.76 -9.75
N PHE A 117 -30.88 5.24 -9.46
CA PHE A 117 -31.42 6.50 -10.03
C PHE A 117 -30.91 7.79 -9.39
N LEU A 118 -30.36 7.73 -8.17
CA LEU A 118 -29.62 8.84 -7.57
C LEU A 118 -28.16 8.92 -8.05
N LEU A 119 -27.66 7.87 -8.73
CA LEU A 119 -26.23 7.66 -9.05
C LEU A 119 -25.97 6.89 -10.38
N GLN A 120 -26.81 7.00 -11.42
CA GLN A 120 -26.60 6.21 -12.66
C GLN A 120 -25.29 6.63 -13.34
N GLY A 121 -24.30 5.72 -13.42
CA GLY A 121 -23.14 5.92 -14.28
C GLY A 121 -21.92 5.01 -14.14
N TYR A 122 -21.72 4.26 -13.04
CA TYR A 122 -20.41 3.62 -12.86
C TYR A 122 -20.46 2.21 -12.26
N ARG A 123 -19.89 1.24 -13.00
CA ARG A 123 -19.22 0.08 -12.40
C ARG A 123 -17.96 0.63 -11.69
N CYS A 124 -17.95 0.68 -10.35
CA CYS A 124 -16.75 1.06 -9.60
C CYS A 124 -15.64 0.02 -9.80
N GLN A 125 -14.53 0.46 -10.39
CA GLN A 125 -13.20 -0.16 -10.22
C GLN A 125 -12.44 0.75 -9.25
N TYR A 126 -12.14 0.26 -8.05
CA TYR A 126 -11.76 1.08 -6.90
C TYR A 126 -10.29 1.53 -6.94
N GLY A 127 -9.99 2.83 -7.01
CA GLY A 127 -8.64 3.37 -6.80
C GLY A 127 -8.54 4.14 -5.49
N LEU A 128 -7.58 3.82 -4.61
CA LEU A 128 -7.22 4.68 -3.49
C LEU A 128 -6.35 5.83 -3.98
N ASN A 129 -6.93 7.01 -4.18
CA ASN A 129 -6.17 8.21 -4.56
C ASN A 129 -5.59 8.92 -3.32
N LEU A 130 -4.28 9.10 -3.34
CA LEU A 130 -3.40 9.63 -2.29
C LEU A 130 -2.75 10.95 -2.76
N GLN A 131 -3.40 11.69 -3.66
CA GLN A 131 -3.01 13.05 -4.07
C GLN A 131 -3.06 14.05 -2.89
N GLY A 132 -2.13 15.01 -2.85
CA GLY A 132 -1.99 15.98 -1.74
C GLY A 132 -1.26 15.48 -0.50
N SER A 133 -0.73 14.26 -0.54
CA SER A 133 -0.08 13.62 0.60
C SER A 133 1.29 14.22 0.94
N ALA A 134 1.65 14.13 2.23
CA ALA A 134 2.97 14.50 2.70
C ALA A 134 4.08 13.77 1.92
N ALA A 135 5.28 14.36 1.87
CA ALA A 135 6.46 13.75 1.23
C ALA A 135 6.78 12.34 1.77
N GLN A 136 6.31 12.01 2.97
CA GLN A 136 6.33 10.67 3.56
C GLN A 136 4.91 10.16 3.75
N MET A 137 4.64 8.97 3.20
CA MET A 137 3.35 8.32 3.26
C MET A 137 3.45 7.03 4.08
N ASN A 138 2.83 7.04 5.26
CA ASN A 138 2.78 5.88 6.15
C ASN A 138 1.41 5.22 6.08
N LEU A 139 1.37 4.07 5.39
CA LEU A 139 0.20 3.21 5.20
C LEU A 139 0.40 1.86 5.91
N ARG A 140 1.26 1.84 6.94
CA ARG A 140 1.50 0.61 7.70
C ARG A 140 0.21 0.08 8.31
N TYR A 141 0.11 -1.24 8.43
CA TYR A 141 -1.02 -1.96 9.03
C TYR A 141 -2.39 -1.75 8.37
N HIS A 142 -2.45 -1.06 7.22
CA HIS A 142 -3.71 -0.83 6.53
C HIS A 142 -4.24 -2.09 5.85
N ASP A 143 -5.56 -2.19 5.82
CA ASP A 143 -6.31 -3.20 5.08
C ASP A 143 -6.84 -2.60 3.79
N PHE A 144 -6.41 -3.14 2.66
CA PHE A 144 -6.77 -2.66 1.33
C PHE A 144 -7.92 -3.46 0.69
N SER A 145 -8.70 -4.20 1.50
CA SER A 145 -9.93 -4.84 1.03
C SER A 145 -10.85 -3.82 0.36
N GLY A 146 -11.29 -4.14 -0.85
CA GLY A 146 -12.16 -3.27 -1.64
C GLY A 146 -11.42 -2.21 -2.47
N TYR A 147 -10.09 -2.24 -2.55
CA TYR A 147 -9.32 -1.39 -3.48
C TYR A 147 -8.68 -2.22 -4.62
N ASP A 148 -8.90 -1.79 -5.87
CA ASP A 148 -8.38 -2.43 -7.09
C ASP A 148 -7.06 -1.79 -7.58
N LYS A 149 -6.75 -0.57 -7.15
CA LYS A 149 -5.47 0.13 -7.43
C LYS A 149 -5.13 1.15 -6.33
N LEU A 150 -3.86 1.51 -6.24
CA LEU A 150 -3.38 2.67 -5.48
C LEU A 150 -2.96 3.76 -6.47
N VAL A 151 -3.27 5.01 -6.18
CA VAL A 151 -2.89 6.18 -7.00
C VAL A 151 -2.20 7.17 -6.07
N PHE A 152 -0.94 7.52 -6.36
CA PHE A 152 -0.14 8.39 -5.51
C PHE A 152 -0.03 9.80 -6.07
N ASP A 153 0.13 10.79 -5.18
CA ASP A 153 0.60 12.12 -5.60
C ASP A 153 2.00 12.04 -6.21
N GLY A 154 2.27 12.87 -7.21
CA GLY A 154 3.60 12.99 -7.81
C GLY A 154 4.66 13.54 -6.85
N ASN A 155 4.28 14.03 -5.65
CA ASN A 155 5.20 14.57 -4.65
C ASN A 155 5.63 13.59 -3.55
N VAL A 156 5.03 12.40 -3.48
CA VAL A 156 5.41 11.40 -2.49
C VAL A 156 6.85 10.96 -2.72
N ARG A 157 7.69 11.06 -1.68
CA ARG A 157 9.10 10.64 -1.71
C ARG A 157 9.34 9.31 -1.01
N GLN A 158 8.51 8.96 -0.03
CA GLN A 158 8.64 7.73 0.73
C GLN A 158 7.27 7.09 0.94
N ILE A 159 7.16 5.78 0.71
CA ILE A 159 5.93 5.02 0.89
C ILE A 159 6.22 3.85 1.83
N ASP A 160 5.49 3.75 2.93
CA ASP A 160 5.58 2.62 3.86
C ASP A 160 4.25 1.87 3.88
N LEU A 161 4.23 0.68 3.29
CA LEU A 161 3.13 -0.28 3.25
C LEU A 161 3.41 -1.46 4.20
N GLY A 162 4.25 -1.27 5.22
CA GLY A 162 4.63 -2.34 6.13
C GLY A 162 3.44 -2.93 6.89
N HIS A 163 3.35 -4.25 7.03
CA HIS A 163 2.21 -4.96 7.61
C HIS A 163 0.86 -4.72 6.92
N ALA A 164 0.84 -4.16 5.71
CA ALA A 164 -0.40 -4.03 4.94
C ALA A 164 -0.96 -5.41 4.56
N ARG A 165 -2.29 -5.49 4.40
CA ARG A 165 -3.01 -6.70 3.96
C ARG A 165 -4.03 -6.38 2.88
N ASN A 166 -4.43 -7.41 2.14
CA ASN A 166 -5.43 -7.34 1.07
C ASN A 166 -5.09 -6.28 0.00
N LEU A 167 -3.80 -6.17 -0.35
CA LEU A 167 -3.32 -5.22 -1.35
C LEU A 167 -3.96 -5.48 -2.73
N PRO A 168 -4.11 -4.43 -3.56
CA PRO A 168 -4.70 -4.57 -4.88
C PRO A 168 -3.98 -5.60 -5.75
N LYS A 169 -4.73 -6.33 -6.58
CA LYS A 169 -4.17 -7.33 -7.50
C LYS A 169 -3.05 -6.78 -8.37
N ARG A 170 -3.19 -5.53 -8.81
CA ARG A 170 -2.16 -4.77 -9.50
C ARG A 170 -1.67 -3.66 -8.56
N LEU A 171 -0.61 -3.95 -7.82
CA LEU A 171 0.06 -2.96 -6.98
C LEU A 171 1.03 -2.15 -7.85
N ASP A 172 0.49 -1.16 -8.54
CA ASP A 172 1.26 -0.25 -9.38
C ASP A 172 1.62 1.02 -8.61
N LEU A 173 2.89 1.14 -8.22
CA LEU A 173 3.45 2.30 -7.53
C LEU A 173 4.19 3.22 -8.50
N SER A 174 4.17 2.95 -9.81
CA SER A 174 4.98 3.69 -10.80
C SER A 174 4.55 5.16 -10.95
N SER A 175 3.30 5.48 -10.61
CA SER A 175 2.79 6.86 -10.63
C SER A 175 3.43 7.76 -9.56
N ALA A 176 4.06 7.21 -8.53
CA ALA A 176 4.79 7.96 -7.53
C ALA A 176 6.19 8.35 -8.05
N GLU A 177 6.26 9.19 -9.08
CA GLU A 177 7.49 9.45 -9.85
C GLU A 177 8.66 9.97 -9.01
N LYS A 178 8.38 10.71 -7.93
CA LYS A 178 9.39 11.25 -7.00
C LYS A 178 9.70 10.33 -5.83
N ALA A 179 9.07 9.15 -5.74
CA ALA A 179 9.31 8.23 -4.65
C ALA A 179 10.70 7.59 -4.76
N GLU A 180 11.49 7.80 -3.71
CA GLU A 180 12.86 7.32 -3.59
C GLU A 180 12.99 6.13 -2.64
N ALA A 181 12.02 5.92 -1.74
CA ALA A 181 12.01 4.78 -0.82
C ALA A 181 10.62 4.13 -0.69
N ILE A 182 10.60 2.80 -0.72
CA ILE A 182 9.40 1.99 -0.48
C ILE A 182 9.72 0.92 0.57
N SER A 183 8.81 0.73 1.52
CA SER A 183 8.82 -0.43 2.41
C SER A 183 7.54 -1.23 2.27
N LEU A 184 7.67 -2.53 2.08
CA LEU A 184 6.61 -3.55 2.15
C LEU A 184 6.87 -4.49 3.34
N ASN A 185 7.63 -4.03 4.34
CA ASN A 185 8.09 -4.87 5.44
C ASN A 185 6.92 -5.59 6.13
N CYS A 186 6.95 -6.92 6.22
CA CYS A 186 5.85 -7.72 6.78
C CYS A 186 4.48 -7.61 6.07
N ALA A 187 4.40 -7.01 4.88
CA ALA A 187 3.16 -6.92 4.10
C ALA A 187 2.73 -8.30 3.57
N ASP A 188 1.44 -8.45 3.31
CA ASP A 188 0.83 -9.63 2.69
C ASP A 188 0.51 -9.39 1.21
N LEU A 189 1.26 -10.05 0.33
CA LEU A 189 1.09 -9.95 -1.12
C LEU A 189 0.32 -11.13 -1.72
N SER A 190 -0.39 -11.94 -0.93
CA SER A 190 -1.11 -13.15 -1.41
C SER A 190 -2.06 -12.90 -2.59
N GLY A 191 -2.64 -11.70 -2.68
CA GLY A 191 -3.55 -11.31 -3.75
C GLY A 191 -2.89 -10.52 -4.89
N VAL A 192 -1.60 -10.19 -4.79
CA VAL A 192 -0.93 -9.29 -5.73
C VAL A 192 -0.32 -10.09 -6.89
N GLU A 193 -0.94 -9.96 -8.06
CA GLU A 193 -0.52 -10.60 -9.31
C GLU A 193 0.60 -9.81 -10.01
N LYS A 194 0.60 -8.48 -9.87
CA LYS A 194 1.60 -7.58 -10.47
C LYS A 194 2.05 -6.53 -9.47
N LEU A 195 3.37 -6.39 -9.32
CA LEU A 195 4.03 -5.34 -8.54
C LEU A 195 4.89 -4.48 -9.47
N GLU A 196 4.65 -3.17 -9.49
CA GLU A 196 5.47 -2.20 -10.21
C GLU A 196 5.93 -1.11 -9.22
N LEU A 197 7.23 -0.78 -9.25
CA LEU A 197 7.81 0.29 -8.42
C LEU A 197 8.04 1.55 -9.27
N PRO A 198 8.21 2.72 -8.63
CA PRO A 198 8.69 3.93 -9.29
C PRO A 198 10.04 3.69 -9.98
N ARG A 199 10.18 4.17 -11.22
CA ARG A 199 11.47 4.13 -11.94
C ARG A 199 12.60 4.85 -11.18
N GLY A 200 12.24 5.87 -10.40
CA GLY A 200 13.15 6.69 -9.60
C GLY A 200 13.66 6.06 -8.30
N ILE A 201 13.18 4.86 -7.95
CA ILE A 201 13.38 4.27 -6.62
C ILE A 201 14.87 4.08 -6.28
N LYS A 202 15.26 4.45 -5.06
CA LYS A 202 16.62 4.29 -4.53
C LYS A 202 16.70 3.21 -3.44
N LYS A 203 15.62 3.00 -2.68
CA LYS A 203 15.53 2.03 -1.60
C LYS A 203 14.23 1.23 -1.66
N ALA A 204 14.32 -0.09 -1.58
CA ALA A 204 13.17 -0.98 -1.51
C ALA A 204 13.35 -2.02 -0.40
N ASP A 205 12.44 -2.08 0.56
CA ASP A 205 12.46 -3.06 1.64
C ASP A 205 11.32 -4.07 1.50
N PHE A 206 11.66 -5.32 1.18
CA PHE A 206 10.77 -6.47 1.08
C PHE A 206 10.96 -7.47 2.22
N SER A 207 11.60 -7.04 3.32
CA SER A 207 11.88 -7.92 4.45
C SER A 207 10.58 -8.48 5.05
N ARG A 208 10.57 -9.79 5.33
CA ARG A 208 9.43 -10.52 5.93
C ARG A 208 8.11 -10.43 5.15
N VAL A 209 8.13 -10.06 3.88
CA VAL A 209 6.94 -10.10 3.03
C VAL A 209 6.38 -11.51 2.94
N ARG A 210 5.07 -11.65 3.06
CA ARG A 210 4.36 -12.92 2.87
C ARG A 210 3.88 -13.03 1.42
N ASN A 211 4.07 -14.19 0.81
CA ASN A 211 3.60 -14.52 -0.53
C ASN A 211 4.10 -13.54 -1.62
N MET A 212 5.41 -13.30 -1.63
CA MET A 212 6.06 -12.42 -2.60
C MET A 212 5.86 -12.93 -4.05
N PRO A 213 5.38 -12.09 -4.99
CA PRO A 213 5.22 -12.50 -6.39
C PRO A 213 6.57 -12.67 -7.08
N ASP A 214 6.65 -13.61 -8.03
CA ASP A 214 7.91 -13.96 -8.71
C ASP A 214 8.52 -12.78 -9.48
N ALA A 215 7.68 -11.89 -10.03
CA ALA A 215 8.11 -10.67 -10.70
C ALA A 215 8.92 -9.73 -9.80
N ALA A 216 8.76 -9.83 -8.47
CA ALA A 216 9.45 -8.95 -7.53
C ALA A 216 10.88 -9.40 -7.19
N PHE A 217 11.35 -10.50 -7.79
CA PHE A 217 12.75 -10.95 -7.75
C PHE A 217 13.57 -10.48 -8.95
N ASP A 218 12.96 -9.87 -9.97
CA ASP A 218 13.67 -9.22 -11.08
C ASP A 218 13.60 -7.69 -10.94
N LEU A 219 14.65 -7.11 -10.35
CA LEU A 219 14.76 -5.68 -10.10
C LEU A 219 15.71 -4.97 -11.08
N GLN A 220 16.18 -5.65 -12.13
CA GLN A 220 17.20 -5.10 -13.04
C GLN A 220 16.75 -3.81 -13.73
N LYS A 221 15.46 -3.65 -13.98
CA LYS A 221 14.87 -2.47 -14.61
C LYS A 221 14.93 -1.19 -13.74
N TYR A 222 15.19 -1.31 -12.44
CA TYR A 222 15.25 -0.17 -11.52
C TYR A 222 16.69 0.34 -11.35
N GLU A 223 17.25 0.94 -12.40
CA GLU A 223 18.68 1.35 -12.47
C GLU A 223 19.13 2.35 -11.38
N ARG A 224 18.18 3.04 -10.76
CA ARG A 224 18.43 3.98 -9.65
C ARG A 224 18.43 3.31 -8.27
N LEU A 225 18.04 2.04 -8.17
CA LEU A 225 18.01 1.31 -6.91
C LEU A 225 19.42 1.13 -6.37
N ARG A 226 19.62 1.49 -5.09
CA ARG A 226 20.90 1.44 -4.37
C ARG A 226 20.86 0.47 -3.19
N GLU A 227 19.71 0.35 -2.53
CA GLU A 227 19.54 -0.51 -1.36
C GLU A 227 18.30 -1.40 -1.52
N ALA A 228 18.46 -2.71 -1.29
CA ALA A 228 17.37 -3.68 -1.35
C ALA A 228 17.37 -4.59 -0.11
N GLY A 229 16.23 -4.69 0.57
CA GLY A 229 16.04 -5.52 1.76
C GLY A 229 15.17 -6.74 1.49
N PHE A 230 15.62 -7.90 1.94
CA PHE A 230 14.93 -9.20 1.86
C PHE A 230 15.13 -10.00 3.16
N ALA A 231 15.31 -9.31 4.28
CA ALA A 231 15.58 -9.96 5.55
C ALA A 231 14.42 -10.86 5.97
N ALA A 232 14.72 -12.07 6.40
CA ALA A 232 13.78 -13.11 6.81
C ALA A 232 12.71 -13.42 5.75
N LEU A 233 13.04 -13.25 4.47
CA LEU A 233 12.23 -13.70 3.34
C LEU A 233 12.50 -15.18 3.05
N ASP A 234 11.47 -15.90 2.60
CA ASP A 234 11.57 -17.27 2.12
C ASP A 234 11.68 -17.30 0.59
N PHE A 235 12.77 -17.87 0.07
CA PHE A 235 13.06 -18.00 -1.36
C PHE A 235 12.64 -19.37 -1.93
N ALA A 236 11.96 -20.22 -1.16
CA ALA A 236 11.53 -21.54 -1.62
C ALA A 236 10.66 -21.46 -2.88
N GLY A 237 11.08 -22.16 -3.95
CA GLY A 237 10.36 -22.17 -5.22
C GLY A 237 10.35 -20.84 -5.97
N LYS A 238 11.17 -19.86 -5.55
CA LYS A 238 11.25 -18.54 -6.17
C LYS A 238 12.34 -18.46 -7.24
N PRO A 239 12.15 -17.62 -8.27
CA PRO A 239 13.18 -17.38 -9.27
C PRO A 239 14.44 -16.77 -8.65
N LEU A 240 15.55 -16.80 -9.40
CA LEU A 240 16.80 -16.18 -8.98
C LEU A 240 16.62 -14.67 -8.81
N LEU A 241 17.11 -14.15 -7.68
CA LEU A 241 17.14 -12.72 -7.42
C LEU A 241 18.09 -12.03 -8.40
N LYS A 242 17.54 -11.12 -9.22
CA LYS A 242 18.32 -10.28 -10.13
C LYS A 242 18.27 -8.84 -9.67
N LEU A 243 19.44 -8.26 -9.50
CA LEU A 243 19.62 -6.90 -9.00
C LEU A 243 20.27 -6.00 -10.06
N PRO A 244 19.96 -4.70 -10.08
CA PRO A 244 20.57 -3.75 -11.01
C PRO A 244 22.02 -3.47 -10.62
N GLY A 245 22.85 -3.11 -11.60
CA GLY A 245 24.30 -3.01 -11.39
C GLY A 245 24.77 -1.89 -10.45
N GLN A 246 23.86 -0.97 -10.12
CA GLN A 246 24.12 0.15 -9.22
C GLN A 246 23.80 -0.14 -7.74
N ILE A 247 23.35 -1.36 -7.40
CA ILE A 247 23.12 -1.75 -6.01
C ILE A 247 24.40 -1.59 -5.19
N GLU A 248 24.26 -0.95 -4.03
CA GLU A 248 25.31 -0.74 -3.05
C GLU A 248 25.14 -1.63 -1.82
N LYS A 249 23.89 -1.88 -1.40
CA LYS A 249 23.60 -2.68 -0.20
C LYS A 249 22.47 -3.68 -0.43
N VAL A 250 22.68 -4.90 0.04
CA VAL A 250 21.66 -5.95 0.06
C VAL A 250 21.55 -6.53 1.46
N ASP A 251 20.34 -6.52 2.03
CA ASP A 251 20.05 -7.16 3.32
C ASP A 251 19.32 -8.49 3.10
N LEU A 252 20.00 -9.60 3.42
CA LEU A 252 19.52 -10.98 3.35
C LEU A 252 19.49 -11.63 4.73
N ARG A 253 19.52 -10.85 5.82
CA ARG A 253 19.59 -11.41 7.17
C ARG A 253 18.45 -12.38 7.44
N GLY A 254 18.77 -13.58 7.90
CA GLY A 254 17.78 -14.60 8.23
C GLY A 254 16.97 -15.12 7.04
N ALA A 255 17.37 -14.82 5.80
CA ALA A 255 16.72 -15.35 4.62
C ALA A 255 16.75 -16.88 4.62
N LYS A 256 15.67 -17.51 4.14
CA LYS A 256 15.49 -18.96 4.09
C LYS A 256 15.47 -19.43 2.64
N ASN A 257 15.93 -20.66 2.41
CA ASN A 257 15.90 -21.32 1.10
C ASN A 257 16.57 -20.50 -0.03
N LEU A 258 17.52 -19.63 0.32
CA LEU A 258 18.31 -18.88 -0.64
C LEU A 258 19.14 -19.85 -1.49
N SER A 259 19.27 -19.57 -2.79
CA SER A 259 20.13 -20.35 -3.68
C SER A 259 21.54 -20.52 -3.09
N ARG A 260 22.06 -21.76 -3.14
CA ARG A 260 23.44 -22.08 -2.73
C ARG A 260 24.45 -21.17 -3.41
N ARG A 261 24.18 -20.72 -4.64
CA ARG A 261 24.98 -19.69 -5.32
C ARG A 261 24.08 -18.52 -5.67
N THR A 262 24.31 -17.40 -5.00
CA THR A 262 23.64 -16.13 -5.29
C THR A 262 24.57 -15.26 -6.11
N ASP A 263 24.18 -14.96 -7.35
CA ASP A 263 25.00 -14.19 -8.28
C ASP A 263 24.75 -12.68 -8.12
N LEU A 264 25.78 -11.98 -7.68
CA LEU A 264 25.80 -10.53 -7.49
C LEU A 264 26.87 -9.86 -8.36
N ARG A 265 27.44 -10.57 -9.35
CA ARG A 265 28.51 -10.05 -10.21
C ARG A 265 28.10 -8.81 -11.00
N ALA A 266 26.83 -8.73 -11.36
CA ALA A 266 26.28 -7.56 -12.04
C ALA A 266 26.31 -6.29 -11.16
N CYS A 267 26.31 -6.41 -9.82
CA CYS A 267 26.25 -5.32 -8.85
C CYS A 267 27.61 -4.61 -8.69
N SER A 268 28.10 -3.96 -9.75
CA SER A 268 29.40 -3.27 -9.80
C SER A 268 29.66 -2.26 -8.66
N ARG A 269 28.61 -1.69 -8.05
CA ARG A 269 28.69 -0.72 -6.94
C ARG A 269 28.53 -1.34 -5.55
N LEU A 270 28.47 -2.67 -5.46
CA LEU A 270 28.16 -3.37 -4.21
C LEU A 270 29.22 -3.09 -3.13
N LYS A 271 28.76 -2.61 -1.99
CA LYS A 271 29.56 -2.29 -0.80
C LYS A 271 29.27 -3.24 0.36
N GLU A 272 28.02 -3.67 0.51
CA GLU A 272 27.60 -4.49 1.65
C GLU A 272 26.58 -5.56 1.25
N VAL A 273 26.81 -6.78 1.71
CA VAL A 273 25.84 -7.87 1.73
C VAL A 273 25.69 -8.32 3.18
N ASN A 274 24.54 -8.07 3.77
CA ASN A 274 24.23 -8.55 5.11
C ASN A 274 23.56 -9.92 5.02
N ALA A 275 24.25 -10.97 5.46
CA ALA A 275 23.83 -12.36 5.34
C ALA A 275 23.82 -13.07 6.70
N GLU A 276 23.71 -12.33 7.80
CA GLU A 276 23.66 -12.91 9.15
C GLU A 276 22.42 -13.79 9.32
N GLY A 277 22.59 -14.99 9.91
CA GLY A 277 21.46 -15.87 10.23
C GLY A 277 20.85 -16.61 9.03
N ILE A 278 21.46 -16.58 7.84
CA ILE A 278 21.08 -17.46 6.74
C ILE A 278 21.41 -18.91 7.13
N ALA A 279 20.45 -19.81 7.01
CA ALA A 279 20.65 -21.24 7.26
C ALA A 279 21.32 -21.91 6.04
N GLY A 280 22.31 -22.77 6.30
CA GLY A 280 23.00 -23.58 5.27
C GLY A 280 24.21 -22.90 4.61
N GLU A 281 24.82 -23.60 3.66
CA GLU A 281 25.91 -23.06 2.85
C GLU A 281 25.37 -22.20 1.71
N ALA A 282 25.61 -20.89 1.76
CA ALA A 282 25.38 -20.01 0.61
C ALA A 282 26.71 -19.36 0.17
N GLU A 283 27.00 -19.40 -1.12
CA GLU A 283 28.10 -18.69 -1.78
C GLU A 283 27.54 -17.44 -2.48
N PHE A 284 28.26 -16.33 -2.36
CA PHE A 284 27.98 -15.10 -3.10
C PHE A 284 29.04 -14.90 -4.17
N LEU A 285 28.61 -14.84 -5.42
CA LEU A 285 29.49 -14.49 -6.54
C LEU A 285 29.49 -12.96 -6.63
N LEU A 286 30.61 -12.34 -6.28
CA LEU A 286 30.75 -10.88 -6.23
C LEU A 286 31.39 -10.36 -7.52
N PRO A 287 31.22 -9.07 -7.86
CA PRO A 287 31.91 -8.46 -8.98
C PRO A 287 33.43 -8.65 -8.88
N ASP A 288 34.11 -8.70 -10.02
CA ASP A 288 35.57 -8.75 -10.06
C ASP A 288 36.14 -7.53 -9.32
N GLU A 289 37.19 -7.74 -8.54
CA GLU A 289 37.82 -6.71 -7.68
C GLU A 289 36.91 -6.12 -6.59
N SER A 290 35.74 -6.71 -6.32
CA SER A 290 34.81 -6.19 -5.32
C SER A 290 35.41 -6.12 -3.91
N GLN A 291 35.30 -4.93 -3.32
CA GLN A 291 35.61 -4.67 -1.91
C GLN A 291 34.37 -4.83 -1.00
N ALA A 292 33.29 -5.46 -1.51
CA ALA A 292 32.06 -5.61 -0.74
C ALA A 292 32.30 -6.42 0.55
N GLN A 293 31.79 -5.87 1.66
CA GLN A 293 31.76 -6.56 2.94
C GLN A 293 30.58 -7.52 2.95
N VAL A 294 30.85 -8.81 3.20
CA VAL A 294 29.81 -9.82 3.40
C VAL A 294 29.75 -10.14 4.90
N ARG A 295 28.69 -9.68 5.57
CA ARG A 295 28.49 -9.91 7.02
C ARG A 295 27.80 -11.25 7.23
N ARG A 296 28.43 -12.16 7.99
CA ARG A 296 27.87 -13.45 8.42
C ARG A 296 28.32 -13.80 9.84
N ARG A 297 27.47 -14.51 10.57
CA ARG A 297 27.79 -15.09 11.88
C ARG A 297 28.16 -16.58 11.68
N GLY A 298 29.43 -16.94 11.86
CA GLY A 298 29.92 -18.34 11.86
C GLY A 298 30.29 -18.95 10.49
N ARG A 299 31.48 -19.60 10.46
CA ARG A 299 32.22 -20.36 9.41
C ARG A 299 32.32 -19.79 7.97
N SER A 300 33.59 -19.45 7.65
CA SER A 300 34.29 -19.29 6.35
C SER A 300 33.51 -18.76 5.13
N VAL A 301 33.88 -17.55 4.72
CA VAL A 301 33.59 -16.99 3.39
C VAL A 301 34.47 -17.69 2.35
N ARG A 302 33.89 -18.50 1.47
CA ARG A 302 34.52 -18.76 0.16
C ARG A 302 34.11 -17.63 -0.78
N ARG A 303 34.98 -16.63 -0.93
CA ARG A 303 34.94 -15.74 -2.09
C ARG A 303 35.43 -16.57 -3.27
N VAL A 304 34.54 -16.88 -4.20
CA VAL A 304 34.95 -17.40 -5.50
C VAL A 304 35.24 -16.18 -6.38
N MET A 305 36.45 -15.65 -6.26
CA MET A 305 37.01 -14.76 -7.28
C MET A 305 37.45 -15.64 -8.45
N GLN A 306 37.24 -15.21 -9.70
CA GLN A 306 37.83 -15.94 -10.82
C GLN A 306 39.36 -16.00 -10.63
N PRO A 307 40.02 -17.11 -11.05
CA PRO A 307 41.43 -17.04 -11.35
C PRO A 307 41.63 -15.92 -12.39
N LEU A 308 42.63 -15.07 -12.20
CA LEU A 308 43.04 -14.11 -13.22
C LEU A 308 43.11 -14.83 -14.58
N PRO A 309 42.56 -14.26 -15.67
CA PRO A 309 42.74 -14.85 -16.99
C PRO A 309 44.24 -15.01 -17.25
N SER A 310 44.63 -16.14 -17.85
CA SER A 310 46.03 -16.63 -17.92
C SER A 310 47.06 -15.59 -18.41
N TRP A 311 46.63 -14.60 -19.20
CA TRP A 311 47.48 -13.51 -19.66
C TRP A 311 47.91 -12.53 -18.54
N ALA A 312 47.08 -12.31 -17.51
CA ALA A 312 47.40 -11.44 -16.38
C ALA A 312 48.36 -12.10 -15.37
N ALA A 313 48.36 -13.44 -15.29
CA ALA A 313 49.36 -14.21 -14.55
C ALA A 313 50.75 -14.12 -15.21
N TYR A 314 50.81 -14.00 -16.53
CA TYR A 314 52.06 -13.90 -17.29
C TYR A 314 52.82 -12.58 -17.04
N TYR A 315 52.10 -11.48 -16.79
CA TYR A 315 52.73 -10.17 -16.55
C TYR A 315 53.22 -9.95 -15.11
N ARG A 316 52.68 -10.67 -14.12
CA ARG A 316 53.15 -10.57 -12.73
C ARG A 316 54.40 -11.40 -12.42
N GLY A 317 54.83 -12.29 -13.33
CA GLY A 317 56.05 -13.08 -13.17
C GLY A 317 57.32 -12.43 -13.72
N ARG A 318 57.28 -11.17 -14.19
CA ARG A 318 58.41 -10.53 -14.89
C ARG A 318 58.84 -9.17 -14.33
N ALA A 319 58.34 -8.77 -13.16
CA ALA A 319 58.81 -7.57 -12.46
C ALA A 319 59.35 -7.96 -11.08
N ALA A 320 60.68 -8.11 -11.03
CA ALA A 320 61.59 -8.24 -9.88
C ALA A 320 61.49 -9.53 -9.04
#